data_AF-A0A9Q9IZN8-F1
#
_entry.id   AF-A0A9Q9IZN8-F1
#
_cell.length_a   1.000
_cell.length_b   1.000
_cell.length_c   1.000
_cell.angle_alpha   90.00
_cell.angle_beta   90.00
_cell.angle_gamma   90.00
#
_symmetry.space_group_name_H-M   'P 1'
#
loop_
_entity.id
_entity.type
_entity.pdbx_description
1 polymer ?
#
loop_
_entity_poly.entity_id
_entity_poly.type
_entity_poly.pdbx_seq_one_letter_code
_entity_poly.pdbx_strand_id
1 'polypeptide(L)'
;MPDAKGETRRQRNARFEEPAPAVDMPEEAAHVWDWFWLISGRRRSGPEALSYAELDAWQRLLLRDVLPEEVEMLMAMDDAYLRAVREEQAAARERPPEPSNTWS
;
A
#
# COMPACT_ATOMS: atom_id res chain seq x y z
N MET A 1 22.08 -4.28 -12.03
CA MET A 1 22.61 -4.04 -13.39
C MET A 1 22.04 -2.74 -13.93
N PRO A 2 22.81 -1.95 -14.69
CA PRO A 2 22.31 -0.78 -15.39
C PRO A 2 21.38 -1.20 -16.55
N ASP A 3 20.38 -0.39 -16.87
CA ASP A 3 19.48 -0.61 -18.00
C ASP A 3 20.16 -0.30 -19.35
N ALA A 4 19.41 -0.40 -20.46
CA ALA A 4 19.89 -0.10 -21.81
C ALA A 4 20.39 1.36 -22.01
N LYS A 5 20.17 2.25 -21.04
CA LYS A 5 20.69 3.63 -20.99
C LYS A 5 21.85 3.78 -20.01
N GLY A 6 22.33 2.69 -19.39
CA GLY A 6 23.42 2.72 -18.43
C GLY A 6 23.01 3.15 -17.02
N GLU A 7 21.71 3.23 -16.70
CA GLU A 7 21.22 3.69 -15.40
C GLU A 7 20.71 2.52 -14.54
N THR A 8 21.14 2.48 -13.28
CA THR A 8 20.61 1.55 -12.29
C THR A 8 19.24 2.02 -11.78
N ARG A 9 18.38 1.09 -11.32
CA ARG A 9 17.08 1.44 -10.68
C ARG A 9 17.22 2.49 -9.57
N ARG A 10 18.32 2.43 -8.80
CA ARG A 10 18.65 3.41 -7.74
C ARG A 10 18.94 4.81 -8.31
N GLN A 11 19.68 4.91 -9.43
CA GLN A 11 19.98 6.18 -10.10
C GLN A 11 18.74 6.80 -10.75
N ARG A 12 17.84 5.97 -11.29
CA ARG A 12 16.58 6.43 -11.87
C ARG A 12 15.65 7.01 -10.79
N ASN A 13 15.50 6.31 -9.66
CA ASN A 13 14.68 6.79 -8.55
C ASN A 13 15.22 8.08 -7.91
N ALA A 14 16.54 8.27 -7.88
CA ALA A 14 17.17 9.51 -7.37
C ALA A 14 16.86 10.76 -8.23
N ARG A 15 16.45 10.60 -9.50
CA ARG A 15 16.01 11.72 -10.35
C ARG A 15 14.55 12.12 -10.12
N PHE A 16 13.75 11.22 -9.58
CA PHE A 16 12.34 11.45 -9.26
C PHE A 16 12.17 11.74 -7.76
N GLU A 17 13.17 12.35 -7.12
CA GLU A 17 13.04 13.03 -5.83
C GLU A 17 12.18 14.29 -6.00
N GLU A 18 10.95 14.14 -6.49
CA GLU A 18 9.93 15.11 -6.17
C GLU A 18 9.64 14.91 -4.68
N PRO A 19 9.97 15.87 -3.81
CA PRO A 19 9.56 15.78 -2.42
C PRO A 19 8.04 15.62 -2.44
N ALA A 20 7.55 14.49 -1.93
CA ALA A 20 6.14 14.30 -1.73
C ALA A 20 5.63 15.53 -0.97
N PRO A 21 4.53 16.16 -1.41
CA PRO A 21 4.00 17.32 -0.73
C PRO A 21 3.85 16.98 0.75
N ALA A 22 4.24 17.92 1.63
CA ALA A 22 4.05 17.73 3.05
C ALA A 22 2.55 17.51 3.29
N VAL A 23 2.18 16.28 3.63
CA VAL A 23 0.80 15.95 3.99
C VAL A 23 0.62 16.46 5.41
N ASP A 24 -0.18 17.50 5.56
CA ASP A 24 -0.63 17.98 6.86
C ASP A 24 -1.70 17.00 7.37
N MET A 25 -1.23 15.89 7.95
CA MET A 25 -2.11 14.88 8.53
C MET A 25 -2.47 15.33 9.94
N PRO A 26 -3.78 15.44 10.27
CA PRO A 26 -4.21 15.71 11.63
C PRO A 26 -3.59 14.69 12.59
N GLU A 27 -3.00 15.15 13.69
CA GLU A 27 -2.38 14.27 14.69
C GLU A 27 -3.40 13.26 15.24
N GLU A 28 -4.66 13.69 15.34
CA GLU A 28 -5.79 12.89 15.79
C GLU A 28 -6.17 11.77 14.82
N ALA A 29 -5.69 11.78 13.56
CA ALA A 29 -5.96 10.73 12.59
C ALA A 29 -4.74 9.82 12.35
N ALA A 30 -3.58 10.15 12.93
CA ALA A 30 -2.33 9.43 12.67
C ALA A 30 -2.43 7.94 13.04
N HIS A 31 -3.14 7.60 14.11
CA HIS A 31 -3.30 6.20 14.54
C HIS A 31 -4.10 5.35 13.55
N VAL A 32 -5.00 5.96 12.77
CA VAL A 32 -5.78 5.24 11.74
C VAL A 32 -4.85 4.69 10.67
N TRP A 33 -3.79 5.42 10.35
CA TRP A 33 -2.75 4.98 9.42
C TRP A 33 -2.01 3.73 9.92
N ASP A 34 -1.62 3.74 11.19
CA ASP A 34 -0.98 2.59 11.82
C ASP A 34 -1.91 1.36 11.87
N TRP A 35 -3.19 1.58 12.19
CA TRP A 35 -4.19 0.52 12.22
C TRP A 35 -4.40 -0.09 10.84
N PHE A 36 -4.50 0.74 9.80
CA PHE A 36 -4.65 0.27 8.44
C PHE A 36 -3.52 -0.68 8.04
N TRP A 37 -2.25 -0.32 8.30
CA TRP A 37 -1.12 -1.18 7.95
C TRP A 37 -1.07 -2.46 8.79
N LEU A 38 -1.39 -2.35 10.08
CA LEU A 38 -1.46 -3.51 10.97
C LEU A 38 -2.47 -4.55 10.47
N ILE A 39 -3.67 -4.10 10.10
CA ILE A 39 -4.75 -4.97 9.64
C ILE A 39 -4.43 -5.49 8.22
N SER A 40 -3.99 -4.62 7.33
CA SER A 40 -3.67 -4.98 5.93
C SER A 40 -2.53 -5.99 5.83
N GLY A 41 -1.54 -5.93 6.73
CA GLY A 41 -0.45 -6.90 6.80
C GLY A 41 -0.87 -8.32 7.21
N ARG A 42 -2.10 -8.52 7.67
CA ARG A 42 -2.63 -9.83 8.09
C ARG A 42 -3.46 -10.54 7.01
N ARG A 43 -3.68 -9.93 5.84
CA ARG A 43 -4.47 -10.54 4.75
C ARG A 43 -3.81 -11.83 4.27
N ARG A 44 -4.60 -12.90 4.17
CA ARG A 44 -4.11 -14.26 3.86
C ARG A 44 -3.81 -14.47 2.38
N SER A 45 -4.55 -13.83 1.47
CA SER A 45 -4.38 -14.04 0.03
C SER A 45 -4.87 -12.85 -0.78
N GLY A 46 -3.98 -12.30 -1.60
CA GLY A 46 -4.32 -11.24 -2.56
C GLY A 46 -4.86 -9.95 -1.93
N PRO A 47 -5.17 -8.95 -2.77
CA PRO A 47 -5.85 -7.73 -2.36
C PRO A 47 -7.36 -8.02 -2.18
N GLU A 48 -7.71 -8.77 -1.14
CA GLU A 48 -9.11 -8.91 -0.68
C GLU A 48 -9.47 -7.69 0.17
N ALA A 49 -10.66 -7.11 -0.03
CA ALA A 49 -11.10 -5.94 0.69
C ALA A 49 -11.32 -6.25 2.18
N LEU A 50 -10.98 -5.29 3.05
CA LEU A 50 -11.34 -5.34 4.45
C LEU A 50 -12.86 -5.36 4.57
N SER A 51 -13.37 -6.28 5.38
CA SER A 51 -14.79 -6.34 5.69
C SER A 51 -15.10 -5.65 7.02
N TYR A 52 -16.33 -5.13 7.15
CA TYR A 52 -16.85 -4.65 8.43
C TYR A 52 -16.83 -5.73 9.52
N ALA A 53 -17.00 -7.01 9.15
CA ALA A 53 -16.94 -8.12 10.09
C ALA A 53 -15.52 -8.33 10.66
N GLU A 54 -14.48 -8.19 9.82
CA GLU A 54 -13.09 -8.23 10.29
C GLU A 54 -12.77 -7.05 11.20
N LEU A 55 -13.25 -5.85 10.86
CA LEU A 55 -13.09 -4.67 11.72
C LEU A 55 -13.83 -4.84 13.06
N ASP A 56 -15.07 -5.33 13.05
CA ASP A 56 -15.82 -5.59 14.28
C ASP A 56 -15.15 -6.64 15.17
N ALA A 57 -14.61 -7.71 14.56
CA ALA A 57 -13.85 -8.71 15.30
C ALA A 57 -12.56 -8.11 15.88
N TRP A 58 -11.82 -7.33 15.09
CA TRP A 58 -10.57 -6.70 15.49
C TRP A 58 -10.76 -5.70 16.64
N GLN A 59 -11.76 -4.81 16.55
CA GLN A 59 -12.03 -3.83 17.61
C GLN A 59 -12.39 -4.53 18.93
N ARG A 60 -13.19 -5.61 18.87
CA ARG A 60 -13.63 -6.35 20.07
C ARG A 60 -12.48 -7.11 20.70
N LEU A 61 -11.64 -7.76 19.91
CA LEU A 61 -10.50 -8.54 20.40
C LEU A 61 -9.44 -7.67 21.07
N LEU A 62 -9.23 -6.46 20.57
CA LEU A 62 -8.22 -5.53 21.10
C LEU A 62 -8.80 -4.48 22.05
N LEU A 63 -10.11 -4.55 22.34
CA LEU A 63 -10.84 -3.57 23.12
C LEU A 63 -10.57 -2.13 22.65
N ARG A 64 -10.60 -1.95 21.32
CA ARG A 64 -10.40 -0.66 20.67
C ARG A 64 -11.76 0.01 20.50
N ASP A 65 -11.85 1.27 20.87
CA ASP A 65 -13.01 2.11 20.57
C ASP A 65 -12.76 2.78 19.22
N VAL A 66 -13.25 2.15 18.15
CA VAL A 66 -13.09 2.64 16.78
C VAL A 66 -14.30 3.50 16.45
N LEU A 67 -14.07 4.77 16.17
CA LEU A 67 -15.15 5.71 15.88
C LEU A 67 -15.75 5.46 14.50
N PRO A 68 -17.03 5.82 14.27
CA PRO A 68 -17.66 5.69 12.94
C PRO A 68 -16.84 6.34 11.82
N GLU A 69 -16.31 7.52 12.05
CA GLU A 69 -15.48 8.27 11.10
C GLU A 69 -14.17 7.53 10.80
N GLU A 70 -13.60 6.83 11.78
CA GLU A 70 -12.39 6.03 11.60
C GLU A 70 -12.66 4.75 10.82
N VAL A 71 -13.84 4.15 11.00
CA VAL A 71 -14.29 3.06 10.14
C VAL A 71 -14.40 3.53 8.70
N GLU A 72 -15.03 4.68 8.44
CA GLU A 72 -15.12 5.27 7.10
C GLU A 72 -13.74 5.54 6.50
N MET A 73 -12.82 6.10 7.30
CA MET A 73 -11.43 6.34 6.88
C MET A 73 -10.73 5.03 6.52
N LEU A 74 -10.83 3.98 7.35
CA LEU A 74 -10.21 2.68 7.08
C LEU A 74 -10.74 2.03 5.78
N MET A 75 -12.04 2.16 5.50
CA MET A 75 -12.64 1.66 4.26
C MET A 75 -12.14 2.45 3.04
N ALA A 76 -12.09 3.78 3.13
CA ALA A 76 -11.59 4.63 2.05
C ALA A 76 -10.10 4.38 1.75
N MET A 77 -9.29 4.17 2.80
CA MET A 77 -7.88 3.80 2.67
C MET A 77 -7.72 2.45 1.98
N ASP A 78 -8.57 1.47 2.31
CA ASP A 78 -8.53 0.17 1.67
C ASP A 78 -8.88 0.25 0.18
N ASP A 79 -9.94 0.95 -0.19
CA ASP A 79 -10.32 1.16 -1.59
C ASP A 79 -9.18 1.79 -2.40
N ALA A 80 -8.53 2.82 -1.83
CA ALA A 80 -7.38 3.47 -2.46
C ALA A 80 -6.19 2.52 -2.64
N TYR A 81 -5.89 1.71 -1.61
CA TYR A 81 -4.83 0.71 -1.65
C TYR A 81 -5.10 -0.36 -2.70
N LEU A 82 -6.31 -0.93 -2.73
CA LEU A 82 -6.71 -1.96 -3.69
C LEU A 82 -6.63 -1.44 -5.13
N ARG A 83 -7.02 -0.18 -5.37
CA ARG A 83 -6.87 0.47 -6.68
C ARG A 83 -5.40 0.55 -7.08
N ALA A 84 -4.54 1.08 -6.21
CA ALA A 84 -3.11 1.20 -6.50
C ALA A 84 -2.44 -0.17 -6.74
N VAL A 85 -2.80 -1.20 -5.97
CA VAL A 85 -2.30 -2.56 -6.17
C VAL A 85 -2.73 -3.13 -7.53
N ARG A 86 -3.98 -2.92 -7.94
CA ARG A 86 -4.48 -3.37 -9.25
C ARG A 86 -3.77 -2.66 -10.40
N GLU A 87 -3.54 -1.36 -10.28
CA GLU A 87 -2.79 -0.57 -11.26
C GLU A 87 -1.34 -1.07 -11.39
N GLU A 88 -0.64 -1.30 -10.27
CA GLU A 88 0.73 -1.86 -10.29
C GLU A 88 0.74 -3.28 -10.89
N GLN A 89 -0.24 -4.13 -10.56
CA GLN A 89 -0.35 -5.47 -11.14
C GLN A 89 -0.62 -5.42 -12.65
N ALA A 90 -1.44 -4.50 -13.13
CA ALA A 90 -1.69 -4.30 -14.56
C ALA A 90 -0.41 -3.85 -15.27
N ALA A 91 0.28 -2.83 -14.73
CA ALA A 91 1.55 -2.34 -15.27
C ALA A 91 2.64 -3.42 -15.27
N ALA A 92 2.69 -4.28 -14.24
CA ALA A 92 3.64 -5.38 -14.16
C ALA A 92 3.38 -6.48 -15.21
N ARG A 93 2.11 -6.71 -15.59
CA ARG A 93 1.74 -7.66 -16.66
C ARG A 93 2.11 -7.16 -18.05
N GLU A 94 2.03 -5.85 -18.27
CA GLU A 94 2.38 -5.21 -19.55
C GLU A 94 3.89 -5.05 -19.72
N ARG A 95 4.65 -5.03 -18.62
CA ARG A 95 6.11 -4.95 -18.65
C ARG A 95 6.68 -6.26 -19.23
N PRO A 96 7.43 -6.22 -20.35
CA PRO A 96 8.10 -7.41 -20.84
C PRO A 96 9.03 -7.97 -19.76
N PRO A 97 9.14 -9.30 -19.62
CA PRO A 97 10.01 -9.91 -18.63
C PRO A 97 11.42 -9.35 -18.81
N GLU A 98 12.03 -8.87 -17.70
CA GLU A 98 13.44 -8.47 -17.78
C GLU A 98 14.24 -9.67 -18.30
N PRO A 99 15.16 -9.47 -19.25
CA PRO A 99 15.96 -10.56 -19.78
C PRO A 99 16.61 -11.27 -18.60
N SER A 100 16.25 -12.54 -18.40
CA SER A 100 16.84 -13.37 -17.38
C SER A 100 18.35 -13.34 -17.58
N ASN A 101 19.10 -12.86 -16.59
CA ASN A 101 20.53 -13.09 -16.57
C ASN A 101 20.76 -14.59 -16.38
N THR A 102 20.76 -15.33 -17.48
CA THR A 102 21.33 -16.68 -17.59
C THR A 102 22.83 -16.53 -17.43
N TRP A 103 23.34 -16.78 -16.22
CA TRP A 103 24.75 -17.05 -16.04
C TRP A 103 25.00 -18.50 -16.48
N SER A 104 25.86 -18.67 -17.48
CA SER A 104 26.43 -19.95 -17.92
C SER A 104 27.31 -20.58 -16.86
#